data_AF-A0A9W5XL51-F1
#
_entry.id   AF-A0A9W5XL51-F1
#
_cell.length_a   1.000
_cell.length_b   1.000
_cell.length_c   1.000
_cell.angle_alpha   90.00
_cell.angle_beta   90.00
_cell.angle_gamma   90.00
#
_symmetry.space_group_name_H-M   'P 1'
#
loop_
_entity.id
_entity.type
_entity.pdbx_description
1 polymer ?
#
loop_
_entity_poly.entity_id
_entity_poly.type
_entity_poly.pdbx_seq_one_letter_code
_entity_poly.pdbx_strand_id
1 'polypeptide(L)'
;MPTGERSRTLQRMRTCRAAAAGKFTVVLATLMMLVACGSDGPSPRAWAASVCSALTPWRAEISKLTNSTDQQMTAQTTPAQAKENLVRLFGGAEQASETARRKVEQAGVPEVEHGEEVSAGFRASLASMRDAYGRARTTIDGLGTGEASTFYEGVQAAVETLQQEYDASALDTSRLDSEELKRAFDEVPECR
;
A
#
# COMPACT_ATOMS: atom_id res chain seq x y z
N MET A 1 69.79 -12.44 -26.41
CA MET A 1 70.33 -13.79 -26.62
C MET A 1 69.24 -14.80 -26.27
N PRO A 2 69.09 -15.87 -27.06
CA PRO A 2 67.89 -16.20 -27.84
C PRO A 2 67.18 -17.46 -27.27
N THR A 3 66.01 -17.95 -27.70
CA THR A 3 65.53 -18.53 -28.98
C THR A 3 64.07 -18.99 -28.72
N GLY A 4 63.10 -19.19 -29.60
CA GLY A 4 62.89 -19.19 -31.06
C GLY A 4 61.38 -19.46 -31.28
N GLU A 5 60.65 -18.79 -32.18
CA GLU A 5 60.41 -19.14 -33.60
C GLU A 5 60.12 -20.64 -33.81
N ARG A 6 58.95 -21.11 -34.26
CA ARG A 6 58.31 -21.03 -35.60
C ARG A 6 56.95 -21.77 -35.48
N SER A 7 55.90 -21.60 -36.29
CA SER A 7 55.88 -21.57 -37.75
C SER A 7 54.44 -21.32 -38.26
N ARG A 8 54.32 -20.45 -39.27
CA ARG A 8 53.51 -20.55 -40.53
C ARG A 8 52.01 -20.89 -40.38
N THR A 9 51.09 -20.18 -41.05
CA THR A 9 50.87 -20.33 -42.49
C THR A 9 49.96 -19.21 -43.04
N LEU A 10 50.26 -18.83 -44.28
CA LEU A 10 49.58 -17.92 -45.19
C LEU A 10 48.10 -18.30 -45.40
N GLN A 11 47.22 -17.32 -45.66
CA GLN A 11 46.48 -17.23 -46.95
C GLN A 11 45.66 -15.93 -47.01
N ARG A 12 45.90 -15.16 -48.07
CA ARG A 12 45.03 -14.08 -48.58
C ARG A 12 43.78 -14.67 -49.27
N MET A 13 42.85 -13.76 -49.58
CA MET A 13 41.78 -13.80 -50.62
C MET A 13 40.38 -13.93 -50.01
N ARG A 14 39.57 -12.85 -50.05
CA ARG A 14 38.81 -12.28 -51.20
C ARG A 14 37.60 -13.13 -51.57
N THR A 15 36.49 -12.43 -51.87
CA THR A 15 35.21 -12.88 -52.46
C THR A 15 34.18 -13.37 -51.44
N CYS A 16 32.86 -13.22 -51.61
CA CYS A 16 32.02 -12.44 -52.52
C CYS A 16 30.60 -12.38 -51.88
N ARG A 17 29.71 -11.61 -52.52
CA ARG A 17 28.38 -11.16 -52.08
C ARG A 17 27.29 -12.25 -51.94
N ALA A 18 26.33 -11.90 -51.09
CA ALA A 18 24.85 -11.98 -51.19
C ALA A 18 24.12 -13.35 -51.18
N ALA A 19 23.25 -13.49 -50.17
CA ALA A 19 21.91 -14.11 -50.19
C ALA A 19 21.27 -13.81 -48.81
N ALA A 20 19.98 -13.59 -48.57
CA ALA A 20 18.79 -13.85 -49.34
C ALA A 20 17.67 -12.90 -48.87
N ALA A 21 16.73 -12.62 -49.77
CA ALA A 21 15.49 -11.91 -49.50
C ALA A 21 14.59 -12.72 -48.57
N GLY A 22 14.21 -12.15 -47.42
CA GLY A 22 13.14 -12.63 -46.56
C GLY A 22 11.93 -11.71 -46.70
N LYS A 23 10.85 -12.20 -47.31
CA LYS A 23 9.54 -11.52 -47.37
C LYS A 23 8.94 -11.52 -45.96
N PHE A 24 9.06 -10.41 -45.24
CA PHE A 24 8.29 -10.19 -44.01
C PHE A 24 6.94 -9.60 -44.38
N THR A 25 5.91 -10.45 -44.33
CA THR A 25 4.51 -10.06 -44.41
C THR A 25 4.17 -9.24 -43.17
N VAL A 26 4.24 -7.92 -43.27
CA VAL A 26 3.74 -7.00 -42.23
C VAL A 26 2.22 -7.05 -42.30
N VAL A 27 1.60 -7.86 -41.45
CA VAL A 27 0.16 -7.77 -41.17
C VAL A 27 -0.04 -6.48 -40.38
N LEU A 28 -0.42 -5.44 -41.10
CA LEU A 28 -0.81 -4.14 -40.58
C LEU A 28 -2.12 -4.34 -39.80
N ALA A 29 -2.03 -4.61 -38.49
CA ALA A 29 -3.18 -4.59 -37.61
C ALA A 29 -3.63 -3.13 -37.47
N THR A 30 -4.60 -2.72 -38.29
CA THR A 30 -5.38 -1.50 -38.11
C THR A 30 -6.17 -1.60 -36.81
N LEU A 31 -5.53 -1.19 -35.70
CA LEU A 31 -6.20 -0.81 -34.47
C LEU A 31 -7.01 0.46 -34.78
N MET A 32 -8.33 0.29 -34.89
CA MET A 32 -9.27 1.40 -34.89
C MET A 32 -9.09 2.16 -33.57
N MET A 33 -8.48 3.36 -33.64
CA MET A 33 -8.62 4.34 -32.57
C MET A 33 -10.06 4.85 -32.57
N LEU A 34 -10.89 4.26 -31.73
CA LEU A 34 -12.08 4.92 -31.23
C LEU A 34 -11.59 5.94 -30.21
N VAL A 35 -11.48 7.19 -30.64
CA VAL A 35 -11.33 8.36 -29.75
C VAL A 35 -12.67 8.55 -29.05
N ALA A 36 -12.91 7.76 -28.01
CA ALA A 36 -13.91 8.07 -27.00
C ALA A 36 -13.24 9.03 -26.02
N CYS A 37 -13.79 10.22 -25.84
CA CYS A 37 -13.43 11.08 -24.72
C CYS A 37 -13.89 10.36 -23.44
N GLY A 38 -12.98 9.67 -22.75
CA GLY A 38 -13.26 8.91 -21.54
C GLY A 38 -12.04 8.93 -20.62
N SER A 39 -12.23 9.48 -19.42
CA SER A 39 -11.39 9.37 -18.22
C SER A 39 -10.05 8.63 -18.36
N ASP A 40 -8.91 9.32 -18.25
CA ASP A 40 -7.56 8.72 -18.22
C ASP A 40 -7.23 8.03 -16.87
N GLY A 41 -8.17 7.26 -16.30
CA GLY A 41 -8.01 6.60 -15.00
C GLY A 41 -7.42 5.20 -15.09
N PRO A 42 -6.90 4.60 -14.01
CA PRO A 42 -6.64 3.17 -13.99
C PRO A 42 -7.94 2.36 -14.14
N SER A 43 -7.84 1.23 -14.83
CA SER A 43 -8.91 0.24 -14.81
C SER A 43 -9.23 -0.21 -13.38
N PRO A 44 -10.48 -0.60 -13.07
CA PRO A 44 -10.86 -1.05 -11.73
C PRO A 44 -9.95 -2.14 -11.17
N ARG A 45 -9.48 -3.08 -12.02
CA ARG A 45 -8.52 -4.12 -11.62
C ARG A 45 -7.16 -3.54 -11.22
N ALA A 46 -6.61 -2.63 -12.03
CA ALA A 46 -5.31 -2.01 -11.74
C ALA A 46 -5.36 -1.14 -10.48
N TRP A 47 -6.48 -0.43 -10.30
CA TRP A 47 -6.72 0.38 -9.11
C TRP A 47 -6.87 -0.49 -7.85
N ALA A 48 -7.69 -1.56 -7.90
CA ALA A 48 -7.85 -2.49 -6.77
C ALA A 48 -6.51 -3.13 -6.35
N ALA A 49 -5.69 -3.57 -7.29
CA ALA A 49 -4.35 -4.11 -7.01
C ALA A 49 -3.44 -3.07 -6.32
N SER A 50 -3.49 -1.81 -6.76
CA SER A 50 -2.73 -0.70 -6.18
C SER A 50 -3.19 -0.38 -4.76
N VAL A 51 -4.50 -0.32 -4.53
CA VAL A 51 -5.10 -0.09 -3.21
C VAL A 51 -4.76 -1.23 -2.26
N CYS A 52 -4.90 -2.49 -2.67
CA CYS A 52 -4.55 -3.61 -1.81
C CYS A 52 -3.05 -3.66 -1.48
N SER A 53 -2.18 -3.41 -2.46
CA SER A 53 -0.74 -3.26 -2.23
C SER A 53 -0.42 -2.11 -1.25
N ALA A 54 -1.19 -1.02 -1.31
CA ALA A 54 -1.05 0.09 -0.37
C ALA A 54 -1.46 -0.29 1.05
N LEU A 55 -2.51 -1.11 1.19
CA LEU A 55 -3.10 -1.50 2.47
C LEU A 55 -2.37 -2.67 3.14
N THR A 56 -1.65 -3.54 2.41
CA THR A 56 -0.97 -4.70 3.01
C THR A 56 0.00 -4.32 4.15
N PRO A 57 0.92 -3.36 3.99
CA PRO A 57 1.79 -2.94 5.10
C PRO A 57 1.00 -2.30 6.25
N TRP A 58 -0.06 -1.57 5.95
CA TRP A 58 -0.93 -0.95 6.95
C TRP A 58 -1.64 -2.01 7.80
N ARG A 59 -2.25 -3.02 7.18
CA ARG A 59 -2.89 -4.15 7.89
C ARG A 59 -1.90 -4.88 8.79
N ALA A 60 -0.69 -5.13 8.31
CA ALA A 60 0.36 -5.77 9.11
C ALA A 60 0.73 -4.93 10.35
N GLU A 61 0.82 -3.60 10.22
CA GLU A 61 1.09 -2.72 11.35
C GLU A 61 -0.09 -2.66 12.34
N ILE A 62 -1.34 -2.67 11.86
CA ILE A 62 -2.52 -2.72 12.74
C ILE A 62 -2.58 -4.05 13.50
N SER A 63 -2.35 -5.19 12.85
CA SER A 63 -2.28 -6.49 13.55
C SER A 63 -1.17 -6.52 14.60
N LYS A 64 -0.02 -5.92 14.30
CA LYS A 64 1.09 -5.78 15.26
C LYS A 64 0.71 -4.88 16.43
N LEU A 65 0.00 -3.77 16.19
CA LEU A 65 -0.51 -2.89 17.25
C LEU A 65 -1.42 -3.65 18.21
N THR A 66 -2.42 -4.37 17.70
CA THR A 66 -3.36 -5.15 18.53
C THR A 66 -2.61 -6.16 19.40
N ASN A 67 -1.78 -7.01 18.78
CA ASN A 67 -1.00 -8.01 19.51
C ASN A 67 -0.04 -7.40 20.55
N SER A 68 0.57 -6.26 20.23
CA SER A 68 1.54 -5.62 21.12
C SER A 68 0.87 -4.86 22.25
N THR A 69 -0.31 -4.29 22.03
CA THR A 69 -1.07 -3.58 23.07
C THR A 69 -1.51 -4.55 24.16
N ASP A 70 -2.06 -5.71 23.77
CA ASP A 70 -2.43 -6.77 24.71
C ASP A 70 -1.21 -7.25 25.52
N GLN A 71 -0.04 -7.37 24.88
CA GLN A 71 1.20 -7.70 25.57
C GLN A 71 1.64 -6.61 26.55
N GLN A 72 1.58 -5.32 26.18
CA GLN A 72 1.97 -4.24 27.09
C GLN A 72 1.04 -4.15 28.30
N MET A 73 -0.25 -4.47 28.13
CA MET A 73 -1.23 -4.48 29.22
C MET A 73 -1.04 -5.67 30.18
N THR A 74 -0.38 -6.74 29.75
CA THR A 74 -0.17 -7.97 30.54
C THR A 74 1.28 -8.17 31.01
N ALA A 75 2.23 -7.42 30.44
CA ALA A 75 3.63 -7.49 30.80
C ALA A 75 3.91 -6.80 32.15
N GLN A 76 4.86 -7.36 32.92
CA GLN A 76 5.40 -6.72 34.13
C GLN A 76 6.36 -5.57 33.76
N THR A 77 5.87 -4.55 33.09
CA THR A 77 6.64 -3.34 32.74
C THR A 77 6.23 -2.17 33.65
N THR A 78 7.15 -1.22 33.83
CA THR A 78 6.82 0.01 34.55
C THR A 78 5.89 0.88 33.69
N PRO A 79 5.00 1.70 34.30
CA PRO A 79 4.14 2.62 33.54
C PRO A 79 4.91 3.53 32.56
N ALA A 80 6.13 3.96 32.91
CA ALA A 80 6.98 4.74 32.01
C ALA A 80 7.41 3.97 30.76
N GLN A 81 7.85 2.72 30.93
CA GLN A 81 8.21 1.86 29.79
C GLN A 81 6.99 1.49 28.94
N ALA A 82 5.86 1.20 29.58
CA ALA A 82 4.60 0.94 28.89
C ALA A 82 4.18 2.15 28.06
N LYS A 83 4.26 3.37 28.62
CA LYS A 83 3.97 4.63 27.91
C LYS A 83 4.82 4.78 26.66
N GLU A 84 6.15 4.68 26.78
CA GLU A 84 7.06 4.81 25.63
C GLU A 84 6.74 3.80 24.53
N ASN A 85 6.48 2.55 24.91
CA ASN A 85 6.13 1.49 23.97
C ASN A 85 4.80 1.76 23.26
N LEU A 86 3.76 2.13 24.01
CA LEU A 86 2.44 2.42 23.48
C LEU A 86 2.48 3.64 22.55
N VAL A 87 3.11 4.74 22.96
CA VAL A 87 3.28 5.94 22.12
C VAL A 87 3.94 5.59 20.78
N ARG A 88 5.00 4.77 20.81
CA ARG A 88 5.67 4.29 19.59
C ARG A 88 4.76 3.42 18.73
N LEU A 89 3.99 2.51 19.34
CA LEU A 89 3.07 1.62 18.62
C LEU A 89 1.95 2.41 17.93
N PHE A 90 1.26 3.28 18.66
CA PHE A 90 0.20 4.13 18.09
C PHE A 90 0.74 5.10 17.03
N GLY A 91 1.96 5.63 17.23
CA GLY A 91 2.64 6.45 16.21
C GLY A 91 3.00 5.68 14.94
N GLY A 92 3.29 4.39 15.05
CA GLY A 92 3.47 3.50 13.89
C GLY A 92 2.17 3.33 13.10
N ALA A 93 1.06 3.10 13.79
CA ALA A 93 -0.26 2.96 13.17
C ALA A 93 -0.75 4.26 12.52
N GLU A 94 -0.51 5.42 13.14
CA GLU A 94 -0.77 6.75 12.57
C GLU A 94 -0.01 6.92 11.24
N GLN A 95 1.29 6.68 11.23
CA GLN A 95 2.13 6.83 10.04
C GLN A 95 1.80 5.81 8.94
N ALA A 96 1.47 4.58 9.31
CA ALA A 96 1.06 3.55 8.35
C ALA A 96 -0.26 3.94 7.67
N SER A 97 -1.22 4.46 8.43
CA SER A 97 -2.52 4.90 7.90
C SER A 97 -2.36 6.06 6.92
N GLU A 98 -1.53 7.05 7.26
CA GLU A 98 -1.21 8.18 6.38
C GLU A 98 -0.43 7.74 5.13
N THR A 99 0.47 6.76 5.26
CA THR A 99 1.20 6.21 4.11
C THR A 99 0.26 5.48 3.16
N ALA A 100 -0.67 4.67 3.67
CA ALA A 100 -1.70 4.04 2.87
C ALA A 100 -2.59 5.09 2.18
N ARG A 101 -3.01 6.15 2.89
CA ARG A 101 -3.82 7.25 2.32
C ARG A 101 -3.14 7.88 1.11
N ARG A 102 -1.86 8.23 1.24
CA ARG A 102 -1.08 8.80 0.12
C ARG A 102 -0.92 7.85 -1.05
N LYS A 103 -0.78 6.56 -0.80
CA LYS A 103 -0.68 5.56 -1.88
C LYS A 103 -2.02 5.38 -2.61
N VAL A 104 -3.16 5.43 -1.91
CA VAL A 104 -4.48 5.45 -2.56
C VAL A 104 -4.65 6.73 -3.38
N GLU A 105 -4.21 7.88 -2.87
CA GLU A 105 -4.19 9.14 -3.62
C GLU A 105 -3.33 9.05 -4.89
N GLN A 106 -2.16 8.42 -4.81
CA GLN A 106 -1.29 8.16 -5.95
C GLN A 106 -1.87 7.17 -6.95
N ALA A 107 -2.70 6.21 -6.50
CA ALA A 107 -3.40 5.29 -7.37
C ALA A 107 -4.46 6.00 -8.23
N GLY A 108 -4.89 7.21 -7.87
CA GLY A 108 -5.82 8.01 -8.66
C GLY A 108 -7.28 7.56 -8.53
N VAL A 109 -8.05 7.79 -9.58
CA VAL A 109 -9.51 7.55 -9.64
C VAL A 109 -9.78 6.38 -10.57
N PRO A 110 -10.41 5.29 -10.11
CA PRO A 110 -10.71 4.14 -10.96
C PRO A 110 -11.74 4.50 -12.04
N GLU A 111 -11.59 3.91 -13.23
CA GLU A 111 -12.57 3.98 -14.32
C GLU A 111 -13.81 3.13 -14.01
N VAL A 112 -14.62 3.57 -13.05
CA VAL A 112 -15.91 2.96 -12.69
C VAL A 112 -16.95 4.05 -12.44
N GLU A 113 -18.22 3.66 -12.45
CA GLU A 113 -19.30 4.52 -11.96
C GLU A 113 -18.97 5.00 -10.54
N HIS A 114 -19.11 6.31 -10.30
CA HIS A 114 -18.77 6.96 -9.03
C HIS A 114 -17.30 6.80 -8.58
N GLY A 115 -16.35 6.58 -9.50
CA GLY A 115 -14.93 6.37 -9.16
C GLY A 115 -14.31 7.48 -8.29
N GLU A 116 -14.70 8.76 -8.49
CA GLU A 116 -14.21 9.86 -7.65
C GLU A 116 -14.68 9.74 -6.20
N GLU A 117 -15.96 9.43 -5.99
CA GLU A 117 -16.55 9.21 -4.67
C GLU A 117 -15.88 8.01 -3.99
N VAL A 118 -15.58 6.96 -4.76
CA VAL A 118 -14.85 5.79 -4.27
C VAL A 118 -13.45 6.16 -3.79
N SER A 119 -12.65 6.81 -4.64
CA SER A 119 -11.28 7.21 -4.28
C SER A 119 -11.27 8.19 -3.11
N ALA A 120 -12.22 9.13 -3.06
CA ALA A 120 -12.38 10.05 -1.94
C ALA A 120 -12.76 9.31 -0.64
N GLY A 121 -13.67 8.34 -0.70
CA GLY A 121 -14.07 7.52 0.44
C GLY A 121 -12.89 6.80 1.07
N PHE A 122 -12.12 6.02 0.28
CA PHE A 122 -10.94 5.33 0.79
C PHE A 122 -9.92 6.28 1.44
N ARG A 123 -9.66 7.44 0.83
CA ARG A 123 -8.76 8.45 1.40
C ARG A 123 -9.31 9.03 2.71
N ALA A 124 -10.61 9.31 2.77
CA ALA A 124 -11.26 9.87 3.95
C ALA A 124 -11.19 8.89 5.13
N SER A 125 -11.48 7.61 4.92
CA SER A 125 -11.39 6.64 6.01
C SER A 125 -9.96 6.41 6.47
N LEU A 126 -8.98 6.33 5.56
CA LEU A 126 -7.58 6.24 5.98
C LEU A 126 -7.09 7.49 6.73
N ALA A 127 -7.58 8.68 6.37
CA ALA A 127 -7.33 9.90 7.12
C ALA A 127 -7.97 9.86 8.52
N SER A 128 -9.21 9.38 8.62
CA SER A 128 -9.88 9.21 9.91
C SER A 128 -9.12 8.24 10.82
N MET A 129 -8.62 7.12 10.28
CA MET A 129 -7.80 6.17 11.03
C MET A 129 -6.47 6.79 11.49
N ARG A 130 -5.80 7.54 10.62
CA ARG A 130 -4.60 8.31 11.00
C ARG A 130 -4.89 9.21 12.19
N ASP A 131 -5.98 9.99 12.11
CA ASP A 131 -6.31 10.96 13.15
C ASP A 131 -6.68 10.28 14.47
N ALA A 132 -7.40 9.16 14.41
CA ALA A 132 -7.75 8.36 15.57
C ALA A 132 -6.52 7.79 16.29
N TYR A 133 -5.59 7.19 15.54
CA TYR A 133 -4.33 6.72 16.10
C TYR A 133 -3.45 7.86 16.65
N GLY A 134 -3.41 9.01 15.98
CA GLY A 134 -2.70 10.20 16.45
C GLY A 134 -3.28 10.77 17.74
N ARG A 135 -4.62 10.77 17.88
CA ARG A 135 -5.30 11.13 19.13
C ARG A 135 -4.98 10.16 20.25
N ALA A 136 -5.10 8.85 20.02
CA ALA A 136 -4.76 7.83 21.02
C ALA A 136 -3.29 7.96 21.48
N ARG A 137 -2.36 8.14 20.55
CA ARG A 137 -0.94 8.41 20.85
C ARG A 137 -0.78 9.62 21.76
N THR A 138 -1.39 10.74 21.39
CA THR A 138 -1.27 12.01 22.12
C THR A 138 -1.86 11.90 23.52
N THR A 139 -3.02 11.24 23.66
CA THR A 139 -3.64 10.99 24.97
C THR A 139 -2.72 10.17 25.86
N ILE A 140 -2.16 9.06 25.36
CA ILE A 140 -1.25 8.20 26.13
C ILE A 140 0.05 8.93 26.48
N ASP A 141 0.59 9.73 25.56
CA ASP A 141 1.77 10.56 25.82
C ASP A 141 1.51 11.64 26.88
N GLY A 142 0.25 12.08 27.04
CA GLY A 142 -0.17 13.01 28.09
C GLY A 142 -0.32 12.37 29.47
N LEU A 143 -0.34 11.04 29.60
CA LEU A 143 -0.58 10.37 30.87
C LEU A 143 0.62 10.49 31.82
N GLY A 144 0.32 10.67 33.10
CA GLY A 144 1.28 10.54 34.19
C GLY A 144 1.58 9.07 34.48
N THR A 145 2.81 8.79 34.92
CA THR A 145 3.30 7.42 35.19
C THR A 145 3.58 7.17 36.68
N GLY A 146 3.14 8.09 37.55
CA GLY A 146 3.39 8.04 39.00
C GLY A 146 2.52 7.03 39.74
N GLU A 147 1.29 6.82 39.26
CA GLU A 147 0.35 5.83 39.79
C GLU A 147 -0.02 4.85 38.68
N ALA A 148 0.27 3.56 38.88
CA ALA A 148 0.12 2.55 37.83
C ALA A 148 -1.35 2.34 37.42
N SER A 149 -2.27 2.29 38.39
CA SER A 149 -3.69 2.11 38.12
C SER A 149 -4.24 3.25 37.24
N THR A 150 -3.99 4.50 37.62
CA THR A 150 -4.42 5.68 36.87
C THR A 150 -3.82 5.72 35.47
N PHE A 151 -2.56 5.31 35.31
CA PHE A 151 -1.94 5.20 33.98
C PHE A 151 -2.69 4.19 33.09
N TYR A 152 -2.91 2.97 33.57
CA TYR A 152 -3.54 1.92 32.78
C TYR A 152 -5.03 2.17 32.52
N GLU A 153 -5.75 2.80 33.46
CA GLU A 153 -7.12 3.30 33.23
C GLU A 153 -7.15 4.34 32.10
N GLY A 154 -6.19 5.27 32.08
CA GLY A 154 -6.08 6.26 31.02
C GLY A 154 -5.75 5.63 29.65
N VAL A 155 -4.88 4.61 29.63
CA VAL A 155 -4.59 3.84 28.42
C VAL A 155 -5.85 3.13 27.91
N GLN A 156 -6.60 2.47 28.80
CA GLN A 156 -7.83 1.79 28.43
C GLN A 156 -8.87 2.77 27.84
N ALA A 157 -9.07 3.93 28.46
CA ALA A 157 -9.98 4.95 27.95
C ALA A 157 -9.57 5.49 26.56
N ALA A 158 -8.25 5.64 26.31
CA ALA A 158 -7.74 6.04 25.00
C ALA A 158 -8.03 4.97 23.92
N VAL A 159 -7.86 3.69 24.26
CA VAL A 159 -8.17 2.56 23.36
C VAL A 159 -9.67 2.43 23.11
N GLU A 160 -10.51 2.62 24.13
CA GLU A 160 -11.97 2.61 23.98
C GLU A 160 -12.44 3.75 23.06
N THR A 161 -11.88 4.95 23.21
CA THR A 161 -12.16 6.08 22.31
C THR A 161 -11.74 5.78 20.88
N LEU A 162 -10.55 5.22 20.68
CA LEU A 162 -10.08 4.78 19.38
C LEU A 162 -11.03 3.76 18.73
N GLN A 163 -11.54 2.79 19.50
CA GLN A 163 -12.48 1.78 18.99
C GLN A 163 -13.79 2.43 18.52
N GLN A 164 -14.33 3.38 19.29
CA GLN A 164 -15.53 4.13 18.93
C GLN A 164 -15.33 4.94 17.64
N GLU A 165 -14.16 5.58 17.49
CA GLU A 165 -13.80 6.31 16.28
C GLU A 165 -13.61 5.38 15.07
N TYR A 166 -13.08 4.17 15.29
CA TYR A 166 -12.99 3.12 14.28
C TYR A 166 -14.37 2.72 13.77
N ASP A 167 -15.30 2.44 14.67
CA ASP A 167 -16.66 2.02 14.32
C ASP A 167 -17.43 3.15 13.61
N ALA A 168 -17.23 4.41 14.04
CA ALA A 168 -17.83 5.58 13.41
C ALA A 168 -17.24 5.94 12.04
N SER A 169 -16.00 5.51 11.76
CA SER A 169 -15.29 5.80 10.51
C SER A 169 -15.29 4.65 9.51
N ALA A 170 -16.02 3.56 9.85
CA ALA A 170 -16.36 2.52 8.90
C ALA A 170 -16.99 3.15 7.66
N LEU A 171 -16.39 2.89 6.50
CA LEU A 171 -16.90 3.37 5.22
C LEU A 171 -18.36 2.93 5.08
N ASP A 172 -19.25 3.87 4.75
CA ASP A 172 -20.54 3.52 4.17
C ASP A 172 -20.29 2.94 2.77
N THR A 173 -20.01 1.63 2.73
CA THR A 173 -19.70 0.93 1.49
C THR A 173 -20.92 0.78 0.58
N SER A 174 -22.13 1.11 1.06
CA SER A 174 -23.36 1.03 0.25
C SER A 174 -23.35 1.98 -0.95
N ARG A 175 -22.50 3.02 -0.93
CA ARG A 175 -22.27 3.94 -2.05
C ARG A 175 -21.05 3.58 -2.89
N LEU A 176 -20.24 2.63 -2.43
CA LEU A 176 -19.07 2.10 -3.13
C LEU A 176 -19.41 0.85 -3.97
N ASP A 177 -20.71 0.59 -4.12
CA ASP A 177 -21.30 -0.65 -4.64
C ASP A 177 -21.22 -0.77 -6.18
N SER A 178 -20.04 -0.55 -6.75
CA SER A 178 -19.75 -0.93 -8.13
C SER A 178 -19.47 -2.44 -8.17
N GLU A 179 -20.35 -3.22 -8.79
CA GLU A 179 -20.17 -4.67 -8.99
C GLU A 179 -18.87 -5.01 -9.73
N GLU A 180 -18.45 -4.13 -10.64
CA GLU A 180 -17.16 -4.24 -11.33
C GLU A 180 -15.99 -4.08 -10.36
N LEU A 181 -16.06 -3.07 -9.49
CA LEU A 181 -15.02 -2.81 -8.50
C LEU A 181 -14.96 -3.92 -7.43
N LYS A 182 -16.11 -4.41 -6.96
CA LYS A 182 -16.18 -5.56 -6.04
C LYS A 182 -15.46 -6.78 -6.62
N ARG A 183 -15.79 -7.13 -7.87
CA ARG A 183 -15.13 -8.23 -8.58
C ARG A 183 -13.63 -8.00 -8.72
N ALA A 184 -13.20 -6.77 -9.00
CA ALA A 184 -11.79 -6.43 -9.07
C ALA A 184 -11.06 -6.70 -7.74
N PHE A 185 -11.62 -6.28 -6.60
CA PHE A 185 -11.04 -6.56 -5.27
C PHE A 185 -10.99 -8.07 -4.95
N ASP A 186 -11.98 -8.86 -5.36
CA ASP A 186 -12.02 -10.32 -5.12
C ASP A 186 -10.99 -11.11 -5.97
N GLU A 187 -10.70 -10.62 -7.18
CA GLU A 187 -9.88 -11.33 -8.17
C GLU A 187 -8.39 -10.96 -8.14
N VAL A 188 -8.01 -9.82 -7.56
CA VAL A 188 -6.61 -9.40 -7.54
C VAL A 188 -5.84 -10.14 -6.42
N PRO A 189 -4.68 -10.75 -6.73
CA PRO A 189 -3.88 -11.48 -5.74
C PRO A 189 -3.44 -10.62 -4.54
N GLU A 190 -3.26 -9.32 -4.74
CA GLU A 190 -2.78 -8.38 -3.73
C GLU A 190 -3.75 -8.19 -2.56
N CYS A 191 -5.03 -8.52 -2.74
CA CYS A 191 -6.06 -8.44 -1.69
C CYS A 191 -6.20 -9.74 -0.87
N ARG A 192 -5.38 -10.77 -1.15
CA ARG A 192 -5.44 -12.08 -0.49
C ARG A 192 -4.41 -12.25 0.62
#